data_AF-A0A0L8J7M9-F1
#
_entry.id   AF-A0A0L8J7M9-F1
#
_cell.length_a   1.000
_cell.length_b   1.000
_cell.length_c   1.000
_cell.angle_alpha   90.00
_cell.angle_beta   90.00
_cell.angle_gamma   90.00
#
_symmetry.space_group_name_H-M   'P 1'
#
loop_
_entity.id
_entity.type
_entity.pdbx_description
1 polymer ?
#
loop_
_entity_poly.entity_id
_entity_poly.type
_entity_poly.pdbx_seq_one_letter_code
_entity_poly.pdbx_strand_id
1 'polypeptide(L)'
;MMHGNEANAALRQGNGPCGRRLKQGEDIPLTPAQSARLAELYEAHSASVRRYAFSRLRSDRRAMGGAHDLAEDIAQNVWLGIARTIANDVLGDEATDIEAARGLLFFRVKQEIGKYFHVSRNNERIIDWTDPVTCNIYCPLVPDSCALMELPGYLADMVAGLPDAEREALLLKLDGLHPSLMAEHLECSDATAARLVDAAVLLLKLDNPSLSGPAAMQGGLDEWERMALAELSEVKREALLRLDAESRRILLLKAQGLTVHEIAKRLGVTWDKAAGAARCVSVLRPSTGKKTSAPRKTGVRRKESKASRLAETLRHEVARMQPGERLPRRIELKARYGVSTSTVDDAWAILRREGLIESNGVQGYRVTMDVSRLAVAA
;
A
#
# COMPACT_ATOMS: atom_id res chain seq x y z
N MET A 1 58.26 6.09 25.22
CA MET A 1 58.16 5.77 23.78
C MET A 1 56.93 6.45 23.23
N MET A 2 57.08 7.71 22.79
CA MET A 2 56.05 8.48 22.11
C MET A 2 56.56 8.78 20.69
N HIS A 3 56.39 7.84 19.78
CA HIS A 3 56.63 8.08 18.36
C HIS A 3 55.50 7.44 17.57
N GLY A 4 54.83 8.27 16.76
CA GLY A 4 53.91 7.80 15.73
C GLY A 4 52.50 8.37 15.82
N ASN A 5 52.35 9.70 15.69
CA ASN A 5 51.05 10.21 15.21
C ASN A 5 51.06 11.59 14.52
N GLU A 6 52.22 12.19 14.20
CA GLU A 6 52.25 13.48 13.50
C GLU A 6 52.51 13.38 11.99
N ALA A 7 52.95 12.20 11.49
CA ALA A 7 53.31 12.03 10.08
C ALA A 7 52.13 11.74 9.13
N ASN A 8 50.91 11.47 9.65
CA ASN A 8 49.77 11.03 8.83
C ASN A 8 48.69 12.11 8.60
N ALA A 9 48.87 13.32 9.12
CA ALA A 9 47.95 14.44 8.90
C ALA A 9 48.25 15.21 7.59
N ALA A 10 49.44 15.03 7.00
CA ALA A 10 49.91 15.80 5.85
C ALA A 10 49.38 15.33 4.47
N LEU A 11 48.57 14.26 4.39
CA LEU A 11 48.19 13.63 3.11
C LEU A 11 46.68 13.65 2.79
N ARG A 12 45.90 14.53 3.40
CA ARG A 12 44.48 14.69 3.06
C ARG A 12 44.15 16.14 2.69
N GLN A 13 44.83 16.67 1.67
CA GLN A 13 44.43 17.92 1.03
C GLN A 13 42.98 17.79 0.53
N GLY A 14 42.12 18.72 0.94
CA GLY A 14 40.77 18.88 0.43
C GLY A 14 40.72 19.91 -0.70
N ASN A 15 39.60 19.93 -1.45
CA ASN A 15 39.42 20.80 -2.62
C ASN A 15 39.16 22.28 -2.30
N GLY A 16 39.38 22.73 -1.07
CA GLY A 16 39.19 24.12 -0.65
C GLY A 16 40.46 24.98 -0.80
N PRO A 17 40.34 26.30 -0.60
CA PRO A 17 41.48 27.21 -0.67
C PRO A 17 42.60 26.74 0.26
N CYS A 18 43.84 26.75 -0.25
CA CYS A 18 45.03 26.27 0.47
C CYS A 18 44.99 24.78 0.87
N GLY A 19 44.21 23.95 0.15
CA GLY A 19 44.15 22.50 0.39
C GLY A 19 43.28 22.10 1.58
N ARG A 20 42.44 22.99 2.10
CA ARG A 20 41.52 22.67 3.21
C ARG A 20 40.30 21.87 2.72
N ARG A 21 39.72 21.03 3.57
CA ARG A 21 38.40 20.44 3.30
C ARG A 21 37.30 21.47 3.52
N LEU A 22 36.39 21.56 2.56
CA LEU A 22 35.21 22.40 2.66
C LEU A 22 34.17 21.78 3.59
N LYS A 23 33.48 22.62 4.35
CA LYS A 23 32.32 22.20 5.14
C LYS A 23 31.13 21.95 4.21
N GLN A 24 30.19 21.12 4.64
CA GLN A 24 28.95 20.89 3.92
C GLN A 24 28.17 22.21 3.78
N GLY A 25 27.87 22.63 2.54
CA GLY A 25 27.17 23.89 2.25
C GLY A 25 28.08 25.14 2.18
N GLU A 26 29.40 24.97 2.21
CA GLU A 26 30.34 26.08 2.02
C GLU A 26 30.58 26.34 0.52
N ASP A 27 29.98 27.41 -0.01
CA ASP A 27 30.20 27.88 -1.37
C ASP A 27 31.44 28.78 -1.42
N ILE A 28 32.45 28.41 -2.22
CA ILE A 28 33.59 29.28 -2.52
C ILE A 28 33.26 30.04 -3.81
N PRO A 29 33.43 31.37 -3.85
CA PRO A 29 33.27 32.12 -5.08
C PRO A 29 34.36 31.73 -6.09
N LEU A 30 33.96 31.53 -7.35
CA LEU A 30 34.90 31.36 -8.47
C LEU A 30 35.77 32.60 -8.62
N THR A 31 37.04 32.42 -8.98
CA THR A 31 37.86 33.55 -9.41
C THR A 31 37.32 34.10 -10.75
N PRO A 32 37.59 35.37 -11.10
CA PRO A 32 37.16 35.93 -12.38
C PRO A 32 37.61 35.10 -13.60
N ALA A 33 38.83 34.55 -13.56
CA ALA A 33 39.36 33.68 -14.61
C ALA A 33 38.59 32.34 -14.71
N GLN A 34 38.28 31.72 -13.58
CA GLN A 34 37.49 30.48 -13.54
C GLN A 34 36.05 30.70 -14.00
N SER A 35 35.45 31.84 -13.64
CA SER A 35 34.11 32.21 -14.08
C SER A 35 34.07 32.44 -15.60
N ALA A 36 35.06 33.14 -16.17
CA ALA A 36 35.15 33.33 -17.61
C ALA A 36 35.33 31.99 -18.34
N ARG A 37 36.18 31.11 -17.81
CA ARG A 37 36.40 29.77 -18.37
C ARG A 37 35.16 28.89 -18.31
N LEU A 38 34.42 28.93 -17.21
CA LEU A 38 33.16 28.21 -17.07
C LEU A 38 32.14 28.69 -18.12
N ALA A 39 32.09 30.00 -18.39
CA ALA A 39 31.22 30.54 -19.44
C ALA A 39 31.61 30.02 -20.83
N GLU A 40 32.91 30.00 -21.17
CA GLU A 40 33.38 29.44 -22.44
C GLU A 40 32.99 27.95 -22.62
N LEU A 41 33.18 27.15 -21.56
CA LEU A 41 32.82 25.73 -21.58
C LEU A 41 31.30 25.52 -21.69
N TYR A 42 30.53 26.36 -20.99
CA TYR A 42 29.07 26.32 -21.03
C TYR A 42 28.54 26.65 -22.43
N GLU A 43 29.03 27.73 -23.03
CA GLU A 43 28.66 28.12 -24.40
C GLU A 43 29.01 27.02 -25.41
N ALA A 44 30.21 26.44 -25.30
CA ALA A 44 30.66 25.40 -26.21
C ALA A 44 29.90 24.07 -26.07
N HIS A 45 29.54 23.65 -24.84
CA HIS A 45 29.11 22.27 -24.58
C HIS A 45 27.73 22.10 -23.95
N SER A 46 27.03 23.16 -23.52
CA SER A 46 25.72 23.06 -22.85
C SER A 46 24.71 22.21 -23.63
N ALA A 47 24.57 22.48 -24.93
CA ALA A 47 23.67 21.73 -25.81
C ALA A 47 24.08 20.26 -25.95
N SER A 48 25.38 19.98 -26.05
CA SER A 48 25.94 18.63 -26.19
C SER A 48 25.77 17.81 -24.91
N VAL A 49 25.99 18.42 -23.74
CA VAL A 49 25.80 17.81 -22.42
C VAL A 49 24.33 17.40 -22.23
N ARG A 50 23.39 18.31 -22.52
CA ARG A 50 21.96 18.02 -22.45
C ARG A 50 21.53 16.91 -23.41
N ARG A 51 21.97 16.96 -24.68
CA ARG A 51 21.65 15.92 -25.67
C ARG A 51 22.21 14.56 -25.26
N TYR A 52 23.41 14.53 -24.68
CA TYR A 52 24.02 13.31 -24.19
C TYR A 52 23.23 12.73 -23.00
N ALA A 53 22.83 13.57 -22.04
CA ALA A 53 21.98 13.17 -20.92
C ALA A 53 20.64 12.59 -21.42
N PHE A 54 19.97 13.28 -22.33
CA PHE A 54 18.72 12.82 -22.94
C PHE A 54 18.88 11.48 -23.67
N SER A 55 19.93 11.34 -24.50
CA SER A 55 20.20 10.10 -25.23
C SER A 55 20.42 8.92 -24.29
N ARG A 56 21.04 9.15 -23.13
CA ARG A 56 21.25 8.10 -22.11
C ARG A 56 19.96 7.77 -21.38
N LEU A 57 19.20 8.77 -20.95
CA LEU A 57 17.95 8.58 -20.22
C LEU A 57 16.86 7.93 -21.10
N ARG A 58 16.80 8.27 -22.38
CA ARG A 58 15.88 7.64 -23.34
C ARG A 58 16.13 6.14 -23.51
N SER A 59 17.39 5.71 -23.36
CA SER A 59 17.74 4.28 -23.42
C SER A 59 17.46 3.54 -22.11
N ASP A 60 17.16 4.25 -21.02
CA ASP A 60 16.82 3.67 -19.72
C ASP A 60 15.30 3.58 -19.56
N ARG A 61 14.78 2.36 -19.32
CA ARG A 61 13.34 2.13 -19.12
C ARG A 61 12.79 2.88 -17.90
N ARG A 62 13.65 3.31 -16.96
CA ARG A 62 13.28 4.02 -15.73
C ARG A 62 12.88 5.49 -15.94
N ALA A 63 13.13 6.06 -17.11
CA ALA A 63 12.87 7.47 -17.40
C ALA A 63 11.79 7.70 -18.48
N MET A 64 10.95 6.69 -18.78
CA MET A 64 9.88 6.85 -19.77
C MET A 64 8.88 7.93 -19.32
N GLY A 65 8.62 8.90 -20.21
CA GLY A 65 7.64 9.97 -20.01
C GLY A 65 8.21 11.33 -19.57
N GLY A 66 9.43 11.38 -19.02
CA GLY A 66 10.04 12.62 -18.49
C GLY A 66 11.53 12.80 -18.82
N ALA A 67 12.07 12.05 -19.79
CA ALA A 67 13.50 12.04 -20.11
C ALA A 67 14.06 13.41 -20.54
N HIS A 68 13.22 14.31 -21.07
CA HIS A 68 13.63 15.65 -21.48
C HIS A 68 13.89 16.55 -20.28
N ASP A 69 12.93 16.65 -19.36
CA ASP A 69 13.04 17.49 -18.17
C ASP A 69 14.15 16.97 -17.24
N LEU A 70 14.22 15.64 -17.07
CA LEU A 70 15.29 15.03 -16.30
C LEU A 70 16.68 15.24 -16.95
N ALA A 71 16.77 15.31 -18.28
CA ALA A 71 18.03 15.61 -18.94
C ALA A 71 18.49 17.06 -18.69
N GLU A 72 17.56 18.01 -18.64
CA GLU A 72 17.84 19.40 -18.26
C GLU A 72 18.36 19.47 -16.82
N ASP A 73 17.67 18.82 -15.87
CA ASP A 73 18.08 18.81 -14.46
C ASP A 73 19.46 18.18 -14.26
N ILE A 74 19.73 17.06 -14.92
CA ILE A 74 21.05 16.41 -14.90
C ILE A 74 22.12 17.33 -15.49
N ALA A 75 21.84 17.99 -16.63
CA ALA A 75 22.79 18.91 -17.25
C ALA A 75 23.10 20.10 -16.34
N GLN A 76 22.08 20.69 -15.70
CA GLN A 76 22.25 21.77 -14.72
C GLN A 76 23.11 21.33 -13.53
N ASN A 77 22.85 20.14 -12.98
CA ASN A 77 23.62 19.59 -11.86
C ASN A 77 25.09 19.33 -12.22
N VAL A 78 25.38 18.93 -13.46
CA VAL A 78 26.76 18.82 -13.95
C VAL A 78 27.47 20.18 -13.91
N TRP A 79 26.83 21.25 -14.41
CA TRP A 79 27.41 22.60 -14.40
C TRP A 79 27.59 23.16 -12.99
N LEU A 80 26.60 22.97 -12.12
CA LEU A 80 26.69 23.32 -10.70
C LEU A 80 27.82 22.54 -10.00
N GLY A 81 27.97 21.26 -10.33
CA GLY A 81 29.05 20.43 -9.83
C GLY A 81 30.42 20.98 -10.24
N ILE A 82 30.60 21.36 -11.50
CA ILE A 82 31.84 21.96 -12.01
C ILE A 82 32.16 23.26 -11.28
N ALA A 83 31.17 24.15 -11.15
CA ALA A 83 31.31 25.42 -10.43
C ALA A 83 31.71 25.22 -8.95
N ARG A 84 31.31 24.11 -8.32
CA ARG A 84 31.61 23.80 -6.91
C ARG A 84 32.92 23.07 -6.68
N THR A 85 33.48 22.35 -7.66
CA THR A 85 34.72 21.56 -7.48
C THR A 85 36.05 22.31 -7.73
N ILE A 86 35.99 23.58 -8.15
CA ILE A 86 37.01 24.67 -8.26
C ILE A 86 38.50 24.30 -8.45
N ALA A 87 39.11 23.41 -7.67
CA ALA A 87 40.57 23.27 -7.58
C ALA A 87 41.19 22.03 -8.26
N ASN A 88 40.43 21.00 -8.64
CA ASN A 88 40.99 19.71 -9.11
C ASN A 88 40.34 19.16 -10.40
N ASP A 89 39.74 20.01 -11.23
CA ASP A 89 38.88 19.57 -12.34
C ASP A 89 39.01 20.48 -13.59
N VAL A 90 37.99 20.55 -14.46
CA VAL A 90 38.02 21.23 -15.77
C VAL A 90 38.40 22.73 -15.70
N LEU A 91 38.34 23.34 -14.51
CA LEU A 91 38.63 24.75 -14.24
C LEU A 91 40.03 25.01 -13.63
N GLY A 92 40.90 24.00 -13.53
CA GLY A 92 42.27 24.14 -12.99
C GLY A 92 43.27 24.80 -13.95
N ASP A 93 44.42 25.23 -13.42
CA ASP A 93 45.44 26.03 -14.13
C ASP A 93 46.19 25.26 -15.24
N GLU A 94 46.26 23.93 -15.19
CA GLU A 94 46.74 23.09 -16.30
C GLU A 94 45.57 22.69 -17.20
N ALA A 95 45.20 23.61 -18.09
CA ALA A 95 43.95 23.57 -18.85
C ALA A 95 43.81 22.32 -19.74
N THR A 96 42.70 21.61 -19.55
CA THR A 96 42.17 20.73 -20.59
C THR A 96 41.59 21.62 -21.70
N ASP A 97 42.00 21.38 -22.95
CA ASP A 97 41.45 22.04 -24.13
C ASP A 97 39.91 21.97 -24.14
N ILE A 98 39.24 23.00 -24.67
CA ILE A 98 37.77 23.11 -24.69
C ILE A 98 37.17 21.86 -25.35
N GLU A 99 37.74 21.38 -26.44
CA GLU A 99 37.28 20.15 -27.11
C GLU A 99 37.61 18.89 -26.32
N ALA A 100 38.79 18.85 -25.69
CA ALA A 100 39.20 17.73 -24.83
C ALA A 100 38.33 17.61 -23.56
N ALA A 101 37.72 18.70 -23.08
CA ALA A 101 36.84 18.71 -21.91
C ALA A 101 35.53 17.94 -22.13
N ARG A 102 35.10 17.75 -23.38
CA ARG A 102 33.83 17.07 -23.72
C ARG A 102 33.72 15.66 -23.13
N GLY A 103 34.82 14.89 -23.15
CA GLY A 103 34.84 13.54 -22.58
C GLY A 103 34.60 13.53 -21.07
N LEU A 104 35.18 14.49 -20.36
CA LEU A 104 35.03 14.65 -18.92
C LEU A 104 33.61 15.12 -18.55
N LEU A 105 33.02 16.01 -19.34
CA LEU A 105 31.63 16.44 -19.18
C LEU A 105 30.65 15.26 -19.34
N PHE A 106 30.84 14.41 -20.36
CA PHE A 106 30.00 13.22 -20.56
C PHE A 106 30.17 12.18 -19.45
N PHE A 107 31.39 12.05 -18.93
CA PHE A 107 31.63 11.21 -17.76
C PHE A 107 30.89 11.73 -16.52
N ARG A 108 30.88 13.05 -16.29
CA ARG A 108 30.11 13.69 -15.21
C ARG A 108 28.60 13.50 -15.39
N VAL A 109 28.07 13.62 -16.61
CA VAL A 109 26.66 13.28 -16.90
C VAL A 109 26.36 11.84 -16.50
N LYS A 110 27.22 10.88 -16.83
CA LYS A 110 27.04 9.48 -16.43
C LYS A 110 27.06 9.32 -14.90
N GLN A 111 27.93 10.04 -14.20
CA GLN A 111 27.97 10.02 -12.74
C GLN A 111 26.73 10.64 -12.11
N GLU A 112 26.22 11.75 -12.63
CA GLU A 112 24.99 12.39 -12.13
C GLU A 112 23.75 11.54 -12.41
N ILE A 113 23.63 10.94 -13.60
CA ILE A 113 22.58 9.94 -13.89
C ILE A 113 22.70 8.78 -12.90
N GLY A 114 23.94 8.33 -12.66
CA GLY A 114 24.26 7.38 -11.62
C GLY A 114 23.67 7.82 -10.29
N LYS A 115 24.11 8.94 -9.70
CA LYS A 115 23.65 9.47 -8.41
C LYS A 115 22.13 9.63 -8.33
N TYR A 116 21.50 10.15 -9.38
CA TYR A 116 20.05 10.32 -9.46
C TYR A 116 19.32 8.99 -9.29
N PHE A 117 19.81 7.92 -9.91
CA PHE A 117 19.25 6.57 -9.74
C PHE A 117 19.87 5.77 -8.59
N HIS A 118 20.98 6.24 -8.01
CA HIS A 118 21.74 5.60 -6.94
C HIS A 118 21.39 6.19 -5.58
N VAL A 119 20.17 6.70 -5.43
CA VAL A 119 19.56 6.96 -4.12
C VAL A 119 19.49 5.64 -3.36
N SER A 120 20.36 5.53 -2.36
CA SER A 120 20.41 4.48 -1.35
C SER A 120 19.01 4.19 -0.85
N ARG A 121 18.45 3.01 -1.17
CA ARG A 121 17.54 2.16 -0.36
C ARG A 121 16.49 2.85 0.54
N ASN A 122 16.11 4.09 0.27
CA ASN A 122 15.04 4.81 0.94
C ASN A 122 13.86 4.78 -0.01
N ASN A 123 12.71 4.42 0.54
CA ASN A 123 11.46 4.09 -0.15
C ASN A 123 10.81 5.26 -0.90
N GLU A 124 11.54 6.31 -1.24
CA GLU A 124 11.04 7.41 -2.05
C GLU A 124 11.11 7.02 -3.52
N ARG A 125 9.94 6.68 -4.07
CA ARG A 125 9.71 6.48 -5.49
C ARG A 125 8.90 7.65 -6.02
N ILE A 126 9.15 8.04 -7.26
CA ILE A 126 8.25 8.94 -7.99
C ILE A 126 6.87 8.26 -7.99
N ILE A 127 5.87 8.96 -7.46
CA ILE A 127 4.50 8.48 -7.35
C ILE A 127 3.91 8.49 -8.76
N ASP A 128 3.74 7.30 -9.33
CA ASP A 128 3.01 7.12 -10.56
C ASP A 128 1.51 7.15 -10.27
N TRP A 129 0.86 8.28 -10.51
CA TRP A 129 -0.60 8.43 -10.35
C TRP A 129 -1.41 7.61 -11.37
N THR A 130 -0.75 7.05 -12.40
CA THR A 130 -1.39 6.13 -13.35
C THR A 130 -1.37 4.68 -12.87
N ASP A 131 -0.55 4.35 -11.86
CA ASP A 131 -0.58 3.05 -11.19
C ASP A 131 -1.78 2.97 -10.23
N PRO A 132 -2.73 2.04 -10.44
CA PRO A 132 -3.93 1.93 -9.62
C PRO A 132 -3.66 1.68 -8.13
N VAL A 133 -2.57 0.96 -7.81
CA VAL A 133 -2.20 0.65 -6.42
C VAL A 133 -1.72 1.92 -5.72
N THR A 134 -0.82 2.66 -6.37
CA THR A 134 -0.31 3.95 -5.88
C THR A 134 -1.43 4.97 -5.72
N CYS A 135 -2.28 5.13 -6.74
CA CYS A 135 -3.43 6.04 -6.68
C CYS A 135 -4.33 5.72 -5.48
N ASN A 136 -4.72 4.46 -5.30
CA ASN A 136 -5.58 4.02 -4.21
C ASN A 136 -4.98 4.24 -2.80
N ILE A 137 -3.68 4.00 -2.62
CA ILE A 137 -2.99 4.22 -1.33
C ILE A 137 -3.04 5.70 -0.92
N TYR A 138 -2.88 6.61 -1.87
CA TYR A 138 -2.83 8.06 -1.62
C TYR A 138 -4.18 8.77 -1.83
N CYS A 139 -5.18 8.09 -2.41
CA CYS A 139 -6.53 8.57 -2.65
C CYS A 139 -7.18 9.21 -1.41
N PRO A 140 -7.07 8.63 -0.19
CA PRO A 140 -7.64 9.23 1.03
C PRO A 140 -6.99 10.55 1.43
N LEU A 141 -5.77 10.83 0.95
CA LEU A 141 -5.00 12.04 1.24
C LEU A 141 -5.24 13.15 0.20
N VAL A 142 -5.97 12.85 -0.89
CA VAL A 142 -6.30 13.81 -1.95
C VAL A 142 -7.80 13.73 -2.29
N PRO A 143 -8.67 14.20 -1.37
CA PRO A 143 -10.12 13.96 -1.44
C PRO A 143 -10.81 14.60 -2.66
N ASP A 144 -10.20 15.61 -3.28
CA ASP A 144 -10.83 16.37 -4.35
C ASP A 144 -10.47 15.88 -5.77
N SER A 145 -9.53 14.94 -5.92
CA SER A 145 -9.03 14.53 -7.25
C SER A 145 -9.04 13.04 -7.52
N CYS A 146 -9.32 12.20 -6.52
CA CYS A 146 -9.33 10.76 -6.67
C CYS A 146 -10.74 10.23 -6.41
N ALA A 147 -11.43 9.87 -7.49
CA ALA A 147 -12.69 9.15 -7.39
C ALA A 147 -12.39 7.77 -6.77
N LEU A 148 -12.69 7.61 -5.48
CA LEU A 148 -13.06 6.29 -4.96
C LEU A 148 -14.12 5.77 -5.93
N MET A 149 -13.76 4.81 -6.78
CA MET A 149 -14.65 4.33 -7.83
C MET A 149 -15.85 3.71 -7.13
N GLU A 150 -16.98 4.42 -7.11
CA GLU A 150 -18.23 3.83 -6.65
C GLU A 150 -18.48 2.59 -7.50
N LEU A 151 -18.67 1.45 -6.83
CA LEU A 151 -18.94 0.19 -7.53
C LEU A 151 -20.20 0.38 -8.39
N PRO A 152 -20.18 -0.05 -9.67
CA PRO A 152 -21.38 -0.09 -10.48
C PRO A 152 -22.53 -0.75 -9.72
N GLY A 153 -23.75 -0.21 -9.79
CA GLY A 153 -24.86 -0.61 -8.91
C GLY A 153 -25.11 -2.13 -8.87
N TYR A 154 -24.97 -2.82 -10.00
CA TYR A 154 -25.12 -4.28 -10.05
C TYR A 154 -24.05 -5.05 -9.26
N LEU A 155 -22.81 -4.53 -9.17
CA LEU A 155 -21.75 -5.11 -8.32
C LEU A 155 -21.94 -4.72 -6.86
N ALA A 156 -22.41 -3.50 -6.58
CA ALA A 156 -22.69 -3.06 -5.22
C ALA A 156 -23.73 -3.96 -4.54
N ASP A 157 -24.80 -4.32 -5.25
CA ASP A 157 -25.83 -5.24 -4.75
C ASP A 157 -25.26 -6.65 -4.47
N MET A 158 -24.41 -7.17 -5.37
CA MET A 158 -23.75 -8.46 -5.17
C MET A 158 -22.81 -8.45 -3.96
N VAL A 159 -22.00 -7.39 -3.81
CA VAL A 159 -21.08 -7.22 -2.69
C VAL A 159 -21.84 -7.04 -1.37
N ALA A 160 -22.98 -6.34 -1.36
CA ALA A 160 -23.83 -6.20 -0.19
C ALA A 160 -24.38 -7.54 0.32
N GLY A 161 -24.58 -8.52 -0.57
CA GLY A 161 -25.00 -9.88 -0.21
C GLY A 161 -23.95 -10.73 0.51
N LEU A 162 -22.67 -10.31 0.50
CA LEU A 162 -21.59 -11.04 1.15
C LEU A 162 -21.66 -10.98 2.68
N PRO A 163 -21.17 -12.00 3.40
CA PRO A 163 -21.00 -11.93 4.84
C PRO A 163 -20.05 -10.78 5.24
N ASP A 164 -20.29 -10.19 6.41
CA ASP A 164 -19.64 -8.91 6.80
C ASP A 164 -18.11 -8.94 6.74
N ALA A 165 -17.46 -9.99 7.25
CA ALA A 165 -16.00 -10.09 7.29
C ALA A 165 -15.38 -10.24 5.89
N GLU A 166 -15.98 -11.09 5.05
CA GLU A 166 -15.59 -11.28 3.66
C GLU A 166 -15.84 -9.99 2.82
N ARG A 167 -16.99 -9.34 3.04
CA ARG A 167 -17.36 -8.08 2.37
C ARG A 167 -16.37 -6.96 2.70
N GLU A 168 -16.09 -6.76 3.98
CA GLU A 168 -15.16 -5.74 4.45
C GLU A 168 -13.75 -5.98 3.92
N ALA A 169 -13.26 -7.22 3.98
CA ALA A 169 -11.96 -7.57 3.40
C ALA A 169 -11.89 -7.29 1.89
N LEU A 170 -12.96 -7.60 1.14
CA LEU A 170 -13.02 -7.33 -0.30
C LEU A 170 -13.01 -5.82 -0.60
N LEU A 171 -13.78 -5.03 0.13
CA LEU A 171 -13.82 -3.57 -0.06
C LEU A 171 -12.45 -2.93 0.24
N LEU A 172 -11.82 -3.28 1.36
CA LEU A 172 -10.46 -2.81 1.67
C LEU A 172 -9.45 -3.21 0.58
N LYS A 173 -9.62 -4.39 -0.03
CA LYS A 173 -8.78 -4.82 -1.15
C LYS A 173 -9.01 -3.99 -2.42
N LEU A 174 -10.27 -3.65 -2.71
CA LEU A 174 -10.65 -2.82 -3.86
C LEU A 174 -10.17 -1.37 -3.69
N ASP A 175 -10.19 -0.87 -2.44
CA ASP A 175 -9.57 0.39 -2.02
C ASP A 175 -8.04 0.34 -2.06
N GLY A 176 -7.44 -0.74 -2.59
CA GLY A 176 -6.00 -0.88 -2.83
C GLY A 176 -5.15 -1.09 -1.58
N LEU A 177 -5.75 -1.39 -0.42
CA LEU A 177 -4.96 -1.59 0.79
C LEU A 177 -4.04 -2.82 0.67
N HIS A 178 -2.82 -2.66 1.19
CA HIS A 178 -1.88 -3.76 1.31
C HIS A 178 -2.37 -4.80 2.33
N PRO A 179 -2.16 -6.12 2.11
CA PRO A 179 -2.68 -7.17 3.00
C PRO A 179 -2.36 -7.00 4.49
N SER A 180 -1.20 -6.44 4.83
CA SER A 180 -0.83 -6.15 6.23
C SER A 180 -1.69 -5.07 6.87
N LEU A 181 -2.05 -4.03 6.12
CA LEU A 181 -2.95 -2.96 6.60
C LEU A 181 -4.39 -3.43 6.66
N MET A 182 -4.80 -4.29 5.71
CA MET A 182 -6.09 -4.97 5.78
C MET A 182 -6.19 -5.83 7.04
N ALA A 183 -5.12 -6.58 7.36
CA ALA A 183 -5.07 -7.44 8.54
C ALA A 183 -5.18 -6.64 9.84
N GLU A 184 -4.52 -5.49 9.91
CA GLU A 184 -4.69 -4.54 11.02
C GLU A 184 -6.14 -4.05 11.13
N HIS A 185 -6.75 -3.64 10.01
CA HIS A 185 -8.13 -3.16 9.99
C HIS A 185 -9.16 -4.23 10.40
N LEU A 186 -8.95 -5.46 9.94
CA LEU A 186 -9.80 -6.62 10.21
C LEU A 186 -9.46 -7.32 11.54
N GLU A 187 -8.46 -6.82 12.28
CA GLU A 187 -7.96 -7.39 13.53
C GLU A 187 -7.60 -8.89 13.41
N CYS A 188 -6.97 -9.27 12.30
CA CYS A 188 -6.59 -10.64 12.02
C CYS A 188 -5.15 -10.73 11.48
N SER A 189 -4.69 -11.93 11.13
CA SER A 189 -3.38 -12.08 10.48
C SER A 189 -3.46 -11.79 8.97
N ASP A 190 -2.33 -11.40 8.36
CA ASP A 190 -2.20 -11.19 6.91
C ASP A 190 -2.77 -12.35 6.09
N ALA A 191 -2.43 -13.58 6.49
CA ALA A 191 -2.96 -14.80 5.86
C ALA A 191 -4.47 -14.95 6.05
N THR A 192 -5.05 -14.45 7.13
CA THR A 192 -6.51 -14.46 7.34
C THR A 192 -7.20 -13.40 6.49
N ALA A 193 -6.65 -12.19 6.42
CA ALA A 193 -7.17 -11.13 5.56
C ALA A 193 -7.19 -11.56 4.09
N ALA A 194 -6.09 -12.15 3.60
CA ALA A 194 -6.04 -12.70 2.24
C ALA A 194 -7.10 -13.79 2.01
N ARG A 195 -7.26 -14.72 2.96
CA ARG A 195 -8.28 -15.78 2.88
C ARG A 195 -9.71 -15.25 2.89
N LEU A 196 -9.98 -14.14 3.57
CA LEU A 196 -11.30 -13.49 3.56
C LEU A 196 -11.62 -12.89 2.18
N VAL A 197 -10.62 -12.30 1.52
CA VAL A 197 -10.77 -11.82 0.13
C VAL A 197 -11.03 -12.98 -0.82
N ASP A 198 -10.23 -14.05 -0.74
CA ASP A 198 -10.41 -15.23 -1.59
C ASP A 198 -11.79 -15.85 -1.40
N ALA A 199 -12.25 -15.93 -0.15
CA ALA A 199 -13.59 -16.41 0.17
C ALA A 199 -14.69 -15.49 -0.37
N ALA A 200 -14.56 -14.16 -0.24
CA ALA A 200 -15.49 -13.19 -0.82
C ALA A 200 -15.65 -13.38 -2.33
N VAL A 201 -14.53 -13.44 -3.07
CA VAL A 201 -14.55 -13.64 -4.53
C VAL A 201 -15.19 -14.97 -4.90
N LEU A 202 -14.90 -16.03 -4.15
CA LEU A 202 -15.48 -17.35 -4.39
C LEU A 202 -16.99 -17.39 -4.12
N LEU A 203 -17.46 -16.72 -3.06
CA LEU A 203 -18.88 -16.57 -2.76
C LEU A 203 -19.61 -15.79 -3.87
N LEU A 204 -19.04 -14.68 -4.34
CA LEU A 204 -19.60 -13.91 -5.46
C LEU A 204 -19.78 -14.78 -6.70
N LYS A 205 -18.79 -15.61 -7.03
CA LYS A 205 -18.85 -16.54 -8.18
C LYS A 205 -19.87 -17.66 -8.01
N LEU A 206 -20.04 -18.16 -6.79
CA LEU A 206 -21.03 -19.20 -6.47
C LEU A 206 -22.46 -18.65 -6.59
N ASP A 207 -22.70 -17.46 -6.06
CA ASP A 207 -24.02 -16.82 -6.07
C ASP A 207 -24.35 -16.20 -7.44
N ASN A 208 -23.32 -15.83 -8.21
CA ASN A 208 -23.45 -15.24 -9.54
C ASN A 208 -22.58 -16.02 -10.56
N PRO A 209 -23.04 -17.19 -11.04
CA PRO A 209 -22.27 -18.03 -11.96
C PRO A 209 -21.93 -17.37 -13.30
N SER A 210 -22.59 -16.27 -13.66
CA SER A 210 -22.26 -15.44 -14.83
C SER A 210 -20.92 -14.69 -14.69
N LEU A 211 -20.42 -14.49 -13.46
CA LEU A 211 -19.09 -13.90 -13.21
C LEU A 211 -17.94 -14.89 -13.42
N SER A 212 -18.26 -16.16 -13.65
CA SER A 212 -17.28 -17.22 -13.88
C SER A 212 -17.15 -17.56 -15.36
N GLY A 213 -16.06 -18.25 -15.71
CA GLY A 213 -15.81 -18.72 -17.08
C GLY A 213 -16.80 -19.80 -17.55
N PRO A 214 -16.57 -20.37 -18.75
CA PRO A 214 -17.41 -21.45 -19.27
C PRO A 214 -17.42 -22.66 -18.33
N ALA A 215 -18.56 -23.35 -18.25
CA ALA A 215 -18.69 -24.54 -17.42
C ALA A 215 -17.75 -25.66 -17.90
N ALA A 216 -17.13 -26.36 -16.95
CA ALA A 216 -16.30 -27.52 -17.24
C ALA A 216 -17.10 -28.61 -17.97
N MET A 217 -16.53 -29.16 -19.04
CA MET A 217 -17.14 -30.27 -19.76
C MET A 217 -17.11 -31.54 -18.89
N GLN A 218 -18.25 -32.23 -18.79
CA GLN A 218 -18.40 -33.40 -17.93
C GLN A 218 -17.41 -34.53 -18.24
N GLY A 219 -16.95 -34.65 -19.49
CA GLY A 219 -15.95 -35.63 -19.91
C GLY A 219 -14.54 -35.39 -19.38
N GLY A 220 -14.23 -34.18 -18.87
CA GLY A 220 -12.93 -33.84 -18.29
C GLY A 220 -12.87 -33.97 -16.76
N LEU A 221 -13.93 -34.50 -16.12
CA LEU A 221 -14.02 -34.63 -14.67
C LEU A 221 -13.66 -36.04 -14.23
N ASP A 222 -12.86 -36.12 -13.16
CA ASP A 222 -12.56 -37.38 -12.48
C ASP A 222 -13.87 -38.07 -12.04
N GLU A 223 -13.86 -39.41 -11.99
CA GLU A 223 -15.03 -40.20 -11.60
C GLU A 223 -15.59 -39.79 -10.23
N TRP A 224 -14.71 -39.60 -9.24
CA TRP A 224 -15.13 -39.17 -7.91
C TRP A 224 -15.74 -37.76 -7.89
N GLU A 225 -15.29 -36.84 -8.75
CA GLU A 225 -15.87 -35.50 -8.88
C GLU A 225 -17.28 -35.59 -9.45
N ARG A 226 -17.47 -36.41 -10.49
CA ARG A 226 -18.79 -36.63 -11.11
C ARG A 226 -19.78 -37.20 -10.10
N MET A 227 -19.35 -38.17 -9.29
CA MET A 227 -20.17 -38.74 -8.21
C MET A 227 -20.53 -37.69 -7.16
N ALA A 228 -19.55 -36.91 -6.68
CA ALA A 228 -19.78 -35.86 -5.68
C ALA A 228 -20.72 -34.75 -6.19
N LEU A 229 -20.62 -34.39 -7.48
CA LEU A 229 -21.50 -33.42 -8.12
C LEU A 229 -22.91 -33.96 -8.34
N ALA A 230 -23.08 -35.27 -8.53
CA ALA A 230 -24.38 -35.91 -8.70
C ALA A 230 -25.25 -35.81 -7.43
N GLU A 231 -24.64 -35.79 -6.25
CA GLU A 231 -25.33 -35.64 -4.95
C GLU A 231 -25.87 -34.23 -4.70
N LEU A 232 -25.41 -33.22 -5.46
CA LEU A 232 -25.83 -31.83 -5.32
C LEU A 232 -27.02 -31.50 -6.21
N SER A 233 -27.81 -30.50 -5.79
CA SER A 233 -28.87 -29.91 -6.63
C SER A 233 -28.31 -29.33 -7.93
N GLU A 234 -29.11 -29.30 -8.99
CA GLU A 234 -28.73 -28.80 -10.31
C GLU A 234 -28.11 -27.38 -10.28
N VAL A 235 -28.70 -26.44 -9.55
CA VAL A 235 -28.18 -25.07 -9.41
C VAL A 235 -26.77 -25.04 -8.81
N LYS A 236 -26.55 -25.77 -7.71
CA LYS A 236 -25.23 -25.87 -7.06
C LYS A 236 -24.21 -26.57 -7.95
N ARG A 237 -24.65 -27.59 -8.69
CA ARG A 237 -23.82 -28.32 -9.65
C ARG A 237 -23.34 -27.39 -10.76
N GLU A 238 -24.25 -26.61 -11.35
CA GLU A 238 -23.91 -25.67 -12.41
C GLU A 238 -22.93 -24.60 -11.91
N ALA A 239 -23.18 -24.00 -10.74
CA ALA A 239 -22.28 -23.01 -10.14
C ALA A 239 -20.86 -23.58 -9.92
N LEU A 240 -20.74 -24.80 -9.37
CA LEU A 240 -19.46 -25.45 -9.15
C LEU A 240 -18.73 -25.81 -10.46
N LEU A 241 -19.45 -26.18 -11.51
CA LEU A 241 -18.85 -26.51 -12.81
C LEU A 241 -18.21 -25.30 -13.47
N ARG A 242 -18.66 -24.08 -13.18
CA ARG A 242 -18.06 -22.84 -13.71
C ARG A 242 -16.85 -22.35 -12.91
N LEU A 243 -16.62 -22.89 -11.71
CA LEU A 243 -15.41 -22.61 -10.95
C LEU A 243 -14.19 -23.30 -11.55
N ASP A 244 -13.01 -22.77 -11.22
CA ASP A 244 -11.76 -23.45 -11.52
C ASP A 244 -11.68 -24.82 -10.83
N ALA A 245 -10.89 -25.72 -11.40
CA ALA A 245 -10.82 -27.11 -10.95
C ALA A 245 -10.37 -27.23 -9.49
N GLU A 246 -9.43 -26.39 -9.05
CA GLU A 246 -8.91 -26.46 -7.68
C GLU A 246 -9.97 -26.03 -6.67
N SER A 247 -10.60 -24.88 -6.85
CA SER A 247 -11.66 -24.38 -5.96
C SER A 247 -12.83 -25.36 -5.90
N ARG A 248 -13.26 -25.91 -7.05
CA ARG A 248 -14.31 -26.94 -7.09
C ARG A 248 -13.93 -28.18 -6.29
N ARG A 249 -12.73 -28.73 -6.49
CA ARG A 249 -12.25 -29.93 -5.79
C ARG A 249 -12.15 -29.71 -4.28
N ILE A 250 -11.63 -28.56 -3.86
CA ILE A 250 -11.54 -28.19 -2.43
C ILE A 250 -12.94 -28.19 -1.80
N LEU A 251 -13.90 -27.53 -2.45
CA LEU A 251 -15.27 -27.42 -1.94
C LEU A 251 -15.98 -28.77 -1.87
N LEU A 252 -15.84 -29.63 -2.88
CA LEU A 252 -16.42 -30.98 -2.90
C LEU A 252 -15.84 -31.85 -1.78
N LEU A 253 -14.51 -31.89 -1.64
CA LEU A 253 -13.86 -32.66 -0.56
C LEU A 253 -14.22 -32.11 0.82
N LYS A 254 -14.37 -30.78 0.95
CA LYS A 254 -14.80 -30.18 2.21
C LYS A 254 -16.24 -30.54 2.56
N ALA A 255 -17.13 -30.63 1.56
CA ALA A 255 -18.52 -31.05 1.75
C ALA A 255 -18.61 -32.52 2.20
N GLN A 256 -17.70 -33.38 1.73
CA GLN A 256 -17.55 -34.78 2.18
C GLN A 256 -16.97 -34.93 3.59
N GLY A 257 -16.59 -33.82 4.25
CA GLY A 257 -16.15 -33.82 5.65
C GLY A 257 -14.64 -33.81 5.87
N LEU A 258 -13.82 -33.75 4.82
CA LEU A 258 -12.36 -33.70 4.98
C LEU A 258 -11.92 -32.40 5.70
N THR A 259 -10.84 -32.51 6.44
CA THR A 259 -10.17 -31.37 7.06
C THR A 259 -9.38 -30.58 6.02
N VAL A 260 -9.10 -29.30 6.29
CA VAL A 260 -8.34 -28.45 5.37
C VAL A 260 -6.94 -29.01 5.10
N HIS A 261 -6.31 -29.61 6.12
CA HIS A 261 -5.00 -30.23 5.98
C HIS A 261 -5.03 -31.46 5.06
N GLU A 262 -6.04 -32.32 5.18
CA GLU A 262 -6.20 -33.48 4.31
C GLU A 262 -6.46 -33.07 2.87
N ILE A 263 -7.27 -32.02 2.66
CA ILE A 263 -7.55 -31.47 1.33
C ILE A 263 -6.28 -30.92 0.69
N ALA A 264 -5.54 -30.07 1.41
CA ALA A 264 -4.29 -29.49 0.93
C ALA A 264 -3.29 -30.58 0.53
N LYS A 265 -3.13 -31.61 1.37
CA LYS A 265 -2.27 -32.75 1.09
C LYS A 265 -2.73 -33.57 -0.12
N ARG A 266 -4.04 -33.82 -0.24
CA ARG A 266 -4.61 -34.65 -1.32
C ARG A 266 -4.54 -33.97 -2.69
N LEU A 267 -4.71 -32.65 -2.73
CA LEU A 267 -4.72 -31.87 -3.96
C LEU A 267 -3.36 -31.24 -4.31
N GLY A 268 -2.37 -31.30 -3.40
CA GLY A 268 -1.07 -30.66 -3.61
C GLY A 268 -1.14 -29.13 -3.62
N VAL A 269 -2.16 -28.54 -2.98
CA VAL A 269 -2.35 -27.08 -2.89
C VAL A 269 -1.85 -26.54 -1.55
N THR A 270 -1.61 -25.24 -1.48
CA THR A 270 -1.23 -24.59 -0.21
C THR A 270 -2.37 -24.66 0.81
N TRP A 271 -2.00 -24.70 2.10
CA TRP A 271 -2.99 -24.70 3.17
C TRP A 271 -3.88 -23.45 3.13
N ASP A 272 -3.31 -22.28 2.86
CA ASP A 272 -4.06 -21.02 2.82
C ASP A 272 -5.15 -21.04 1.74
N LYS A 273 -4.82 -21.54 0.55
CA LYS A 273 -5.77 -21.66 -0.56
C LYS A 273 -6.91 -22.64 -0.22
N ALA A 274 -6.57 -23.80 0.34
CA ALA A 274 -7.55 -24.77 0.82
C ALA A 274 -8.43 -24.18 1.93
N ALA A 275 -7.83 -23.41 2.86
CA ALA A 275 -8.52 -22.80 3.98
C ALA A 275 -9.49 -21.70 3.55
N GLY A 276 -9.09 -20.84 2.59
CA GLY A 276 -9.94 -19.79 2.03
C GLY A 276 -11.17 -20.36 1.35
N ALA A 277 -10.98 -21.28 0.40
CA ALA A 277 -12.10 -21.92 -0.30
C ALA A 277 -13.01 -22.72 0.63
N ALA A 278 -12.46 -23.44 1.63
CA ALA A 278 -13.25 -24.21 2.59
C ALA A 278 -14.25 -23.39 3.41
N ARG A 279 -14.09 -22.06 3.53
CA ARG A 279 -15.06 -21.17 4.19
C ARG A 279 -16.40 -21.12 3.47
N CYS A 280 -16.41 -21.36 2.15
CA CYS A 280 -17.60 -21.27 1.31
C CYS A 280 -18.43 -22.57 1.31
N VAL A 281 -17.99 -23.63 2.00
CA VAL A 281 -18.70 -24.93 2.01
C VAL A 281 -20.10 -24.86 2.62
N SER A 282 -20.36 -23.85 3.46
CA SER A 282 -21.68 -23.60 4.06
C SER A 282 -22.77 -23.40 2.99
N VAL A 283 -22.39 -22.90 1.81
CA VAL A 283 -23.27 -22.72 0.64
C VAL A 283 -23.65 -24.07 0.02
N LEU A 284 -22.77 -25.06 0.10
CA LEU A 284 -22.98 -26.37 -0.53
C LEU A 284 -23.83 -27.33 0.31
N ARG A 285 -23.80 -27.23 1.65
CA ARG A 285 -24.56 -28.14 2.50
C ARG A 285 -26.07 -28.07 2.19
N PRO A 286 -26.77 -29.20 2.08
CA PRO A 286 -28.22 -29.20 1.95
C PRO A 286 -28.84 -28.54 3.19
N SER A 287 -29.91 -27.78 2.99
CA SER A 287 -30.67 -27.15 4.07
C SER A 287 -31.45 -28.21 4.84
N THR A 288 -30.78 -29.11 5.55
CA THR A 288 -31.45 -29.96 6.53
C THR A 288 -31.89 -29.06 7.69
N GLY A 289 -33.16 -28.64 7.64
CA GLY A 289 -33.85 -28.01 8.76
C GLY A 289 -33.26 -26.69 9.25
N LYS A 290 -32.83 -25.80 8.37
CA LYS A 290 -32.72 -24.39 8.77
C LYS A 290 -34.15 -23.86 8.83
N LYS A 291 -34.72 -23.76 10.04
CA LYS A 291 -35.84 -22.83 10.29
C LYS A 291 -35.47 -21.57 9.53
N THR A 292 -36.34 -21.13 8.62
CA THR A 292 -36.27 -19.80 8.04
C THR A 292 -35.95 -18.86 9.19
N SER A 293 -34.74 -18.28 9.18
CA SER A 293 -34.51 -17.17 10.07
C SER A 293 -35.42 -16.09 9.54
N ALA A 294 -36.59 -15.97 10.16
CA ALA A 294 -37.39 -14.77 10.09
C ALA A 294 -36.43 -13.57 10.18
N PRO A 295 -36.72 -12.46 9.48
CA PRO A 295 -35.89 -11.26 9.56
C PRO A 295 -35.56 -11.01 11.03
N ARG A 296 -34.26 -10.98 11.36
CA ARG A 296 -33.81 -10.93 12.76
C ARG A 296 -34.49 -9.73 13.40
N LYS A 297 -35.51 -10.00 14.22
CA LYS A 297 -36.21 -8.98 14.99
C LYS A 297 -35.18 -8.28 15.88
N THR A 298 -35.12 -6.97 15.68
CA THR A 298 -34.60 -6.00 16.62
C THR A 298 -35.19 -6.26 18.02
N GLY A 299 -34.32 -6.23 19.03
CA GLY A 299 -34.72 -6.16 20.44
C GLY A 299 -34.81 -7.50 21.19
N VAL A 300 -33.82 -7.80 22.05
CA VAL A 300 -33.85 -7.53 23.51
C VAL A 300 -32.72 -8.32 24.20
N ARG A 301 -31.86 -7.57 24.91
CA ARG A 301 -30.92 -7.93 25.99
C ARG A 301 -30.01 -9.16 25.79
N ARG A 302 -28.91 -8.97 25.05
CA ARG A 302 -27.63 -9.57 25.48
C ARG A 302 -27.21 -8.91 26.79
N LYS A 303 -26.64 -9.69 27.73
CA LYS A 303 -25.88 -9.11 28.87
C LYS A 303 -24.96 -8.03 28.30
N GLU A 304 -25.16 -6.81 28.74
CA GLU A 304 -24.43 -5.63 28.31
C GLU A 304 -22.92 -5.92 28.39
N SER A 305 -22.24 -5.88 27.24
CA SER A 305 -20.82 -6.21 27.21
C SER A 305 -20.04 -5.15 28.00
N LYS A 306 -18.88 -5.52 28.55
CA LYS A 306 -18.00 -4.55 29.23
C LYS A 306 -17.67 -3.35 28.32
N ALA A 307 -17.55 -3.60 27.01
CA ALA A 307 -17.38 -2.57 26.00
C ALA A 307 -18.62 -1.67 25.84
N SER A 308 -19.85 -2.22 25.89
CA SER A 308 -21.08 -1.40 25.83
C SER A 308 -21.21 -0.48 27.04
N ARG A 309 -20.84 -0.96 28.24
CA ARG A 309 -20.83 -0.15 29.48
C ARG A 309 -19.76 0.94 29.44
N LEU A 310 -18.58 0.61 28.91
CA LEU A 310 -17.52 1.58 28.71
C LEU A 310 -17.92 2.62 27.67
N ALA A 311 -18.54 2.20 26.57
CA ALA A 311 -19.09 3.10 25.55
C ALA A 311 -20.13 4.04 26.15
N GLU A 312 -21.08 3.55 26.96
CA GLU A 312 -22.05 4.40 27.67
C GLU A 312 -21.39 5.45 28.55
N THR A 313 -20.38 5.04 29.33
CA THR A 313 -19.61 5.97 30.17
C THR A 313 -18.91 7.02 29.32
N LEU A 314 -18.28 6.60 28.22
CA LEU A 314 -17.57 7.49 27.31
C LEU A 314 -18.51 8.39 26.52
N ARG A 315 -19.77 8.01 26.24
CA ARG A 315 -20.77 8.91 25.62
C ARG A 315 -21.02 10.11 26.51
N HIS A 316 -21.20 9.89 27.81
CA HIS A 316 -21.40 10.98 28.76
C HIS A 316 -20.17 11.87 28.91
N GLU A 317 -18.95 11.34 28.76
CA GLU A 317 -17.73 12.14 28.74
C GLU A 317 -17.60 12.95 27.45
N VAL A 318 -17.76 12.30 26.28
CA VAL A 318 -17.69 12.93 24.96
C VAL A 318 -18.73 14.04 24.82
N ALA A 319 -19.94 13.86 25.35
CA ALA A 319 -20.99 14.89 25.34
C ALA A 319 -20.61 16.17 26.11
N ARG A 320 -19.60 16.11 26.99
CA ARG A 320 -19.09 17.27 27.76
C ARG A 320 -17.81 17.86 27.18
N MET A 321 -17.24 17.22 26.16
CA MET A 321 -16.02 17.65 25.48
C MET A 321 -16.36 18.56 24.31
N GLN A 322 -15.43 19.42 23.91
CA GLN A 322 -15.60 20.27 22.73
C GLN A 322 -15.41 19.47 21.44
N PRO A 323 -16.12 19.80 20.36
CA PRO A 323 -15.84 19.25 19.03
C PRO A 323 -14.35 19.45 18.68
N GLY A 324 -13.70 18.41 18.17
CA GLY A 324 -12.26 18.38 17.88
C GLY A 324 -11.37 18.13 19.10
N GLU A 325 -11.91 18.09 20.32
CA GLU A 325 -11.15 17.76 21.53
C GLU A 325 -10.69 16.30 21.49
N ARG A 326 -9.49 16.04 22.02
CA ARG A 326 -8.83 14.74 21.95
C ARG A 326 -9.31 13.82 23.07
N LEU A 327 -9.69 12.59 22.73
CA LEU A 327 -10.03 11.58 23.71
C LEU A 327 -8.80 11.12 24.53
N PRO A 328 -9.00 10.71 25.79
CA PRO A 328 -7.95 10.09 26.60
C PRO A 328 -7.29 8.91 25.88
N ARG A 329 -5.99 8.70 26.08
CA ARG A 329 -5.25 7.64 25.36
C ARG A 329 -5.68 6.25 25.82
N ARG A 330 -5.47 5.22 24.97
CA ARG A 330 -5.74 3.81 25.32
C ARG A 330 -5.20 3.41 26.69
N ILE A 331 -3.96 3.81 26.99
CA ILE A 331 -3.28 3.51 28.26
C ILE A 331 -4.00 4.16 29.46
N GLU A 332 -4.50 5.38 29.28
CA GLU A 332 -5.22 6.13 30.31
C GLU A 332 -6.60 5.53 30.57
N LEU A 333 -7.34 5.15 29.52
CA LEU A 333 -8.65 4.49 29.66
C LEU A 333 -8.52 3.10 30.28
N LYS A 334 -7.47 2.36 29.92
CA LYS A 334 -7.15 1.06 30.52
C LYS A 334 -6.89 1.20 32.03
N ALA A 335 -6.05 2.16 32.42
CA ALA A 335 -5.74 2.41 33.82
C ALA A 335 -6.95 2.91 34.62
N ARG A 336 -7.75 3.80 34.03
CA ARG A 336 -8.91 4.41 34.68
C ARG A 336 -10.07 3.44 34.89
N TYR A 337 -10.33 2.57 33.93
CA TYR A 337 -11.50 1.68 33.94
C TYR A 337 -11.18 0.21 34.23
N GLY A 338 -9.90 -0.16 34.40
CA GLY A 338 -9.49 -1.52 34.72
C GLY A 338 -9.88 -2.55 33.64
N VAL A 339 -9.92 -2.12 32.38
CA VAL A 339 -10.38 -2.92 31.24
C VAL A 339 -9.21 -3.41 30.37
N SER A 340 -9.45 -4.36 29.45
CA SER A 340 -8.45 -4.74 28.44
C SER A 340 -8.37 -3.68 27.33
N THR A 341 -7.25 -3.65 26.60
CA THR A 341 -7.12 -2.80 25.41
C THR A 341 -8.23 -3.07 24.40
N SER A 342 -8.55 -4.34 24.15
CA SER A 342 -9.66 -4.73 23.26
C SER A 342 -11.02 -4.19 23.71
N THR A 343 -11.28 -4.07 25.02
CA THR A 343 -12.54 -3.50 25.53
C THR A 343 -12.62 -1.99 25.25
N VAL A 344 -11.48 -1.29 25.30
CA VAL A 344 -11.38 0.14 24.94
C VAL A 344 -11.60 0.32 23.44
N ASP A 345 -10.99 -0.53 22.63
CA ASP A 345 -11.13 -0.51 21.16
C ASP A 345 -12.57 -0.81 20.72
N ASP A 346 -13.21 -1.83 21.30
CA ASP A 346 -14.63 -2.14 21.09
C ASP A 346 -15.53 -0.96 21.47
N ALA A 347 -15.24 -0.28 22.59
CA ALA A 347 -16.01 0.87 23.03
C ALA A 347 -15.85 2.08 22.08
N TRP A 348 -14.64 2.34 21.60
CA TRP A 348 -14.40 3.36 20.58
C TRP A 348 -15.03 3.02 19.23
N ALA A 349 -15.06 1.75 18.82
CA ALA A 349 -15.75 1.32 17.62
C ALA A 349 -17.26 1.60 17.70
N ILE A 350 -17.87 1.43 18.88
CA ILE A 350 -19.27 1.81 19.13
C ILE A 350 -19.46 3.32 18.94
N LEU A 351 -18.65 4.16 19.59
CA LEU A 351 -18.74 5.62 19.48
C LEU A 351 -18.47 6.13 18.06
N ARG A 352 -17.57 5.49 17.32
CA ARG A 352 -17.28 5.82 15.91
C ARG A 352 -18.48 5.53 15.02
N ARG A 353 -19.13 4.39 15.24
CA ARG A 353 -20.36 4.01 14.51
C ARG A 353 -21.51 4.97 14.81
N GLU A 354 -21.57 5.48 16.03
CA GLU A 354 -22.52 6.50 16.46
C GLU A 354 -22.17 7.91 15.96
N GLY A 355 -21.01 8.10 15.30
CA GLY A 355 -20.56 9.39 14.77
C GLY A 355 -20.14 10.39 15.84
N LEU A 356 -19.85 9.94 17.06
CA LEU A 356 -19.45 10.79 18.19
C LEU A 356 -17.94 11.08 18.19
N ILE A 357 -17.15 10.19 17.58
CA ILE A 357 -15.69 10.33 17.51
C ILE A 357 -15.17 9.98 16.11
N GLU A 358 -14.06 10.61 15.74
CA GLU A 358 -13.33 10.37 14.51
C GLU A 358 -11.85 10.09 14.76
N SER A 359 -11.22 9.32 13.86
CA SER A 359 -9.79 9.00 13.94
C SER A 359 -8.99 10.04 13.17
N ASN A 360 -7.98 10.63 13.80
CA ASN A 360 -7.02 11.53 13.17
C ASN A 360 -5.64 10.86 13.00
N GLY A 361 -5.66 9.57 12.62
CA GLY A 361 -4.46 8.76 12.38
C GLY A 361 -3.49 8.75 13.57
N VAL A 362 -2.28 9.27 13.37
CA VAL A 362 -1.16 9.26 14.34
C VAL A 362 -1.52 9.94 15.67
N GLN A 363 -2.51 10.85 15.68
CA GLN A 363 -2.89 11.60 16.87
C GLN A 363 -3.97 10.93 17.73
N GLY A 364 -4.55 9.82 17.28
CA GLY A 364 -5.62 9.10 17.99
C GLY A 364 -7.01 9.66 17.70
N TYR A 365 -7.94 9.50 18.64
CA TYR A 365 -9.37 9.83 18.46
C TYR A 365 -9.71 11.23 18.97
N ARG A 366 -10.62 11.91 18.27
CA ARG A 366 -11.18 13.22 18.62
C ARG A 366 -12.71 13.20 18.56
N VAL A 367 -13.35 14.12 19.27
CA VAL A 367 -14.80 14.34 19.18
C VAL A 367 -15.14 14.90 17.80
N THR A 368 -16.12 14.33 17.12
CA THR A 368 -16.50 14.74 15.76
C THR A 368 -16.92 16.21 15.70
N MET A 369 -16.46 16.93 14.66
CA MET A 369 -16.64 18.38 14.50
C MET A 369 -18.07 18.81 14.09
N ASP A 370 -18.94 17.87 13.74
CA ASP A 370 -20.22 18.16 13.08
C ASP A 370 -21.43 17.84 13.97
N VAL A 371 -21.87 18.85 14.74
CA VAL A 371 -23.09 18.80 15.56
C VAL A 371 -24.37 18.70 14.70
N SER A 372 -24.25 18.87 13.38
CA SER A 372 -25.38 18.88 12.44
C SER A 372 -25.91 17.47 12.10
N ARG A 373 -25.16 16.40 12.41
CA ARG A 373 -25.57 15.01 12.10
C ARG A 373 -26.39 14.32 13.19
N LEU A 374 -26.54 14.93 14.36
CA LEU A 374 -27.30 14.36 15.49
C LEU A 374 -28.81 14.61 15.42
N ALA A 375 -29.31 15.34 14.42
CA ALA A 375 -30.71 15.77 14.34
C ALA A 375 -31.66 14.93 13.46
N VAL A 376 -31.26 13.73 13.00
CA VAL A 376 -32.12 12.90 12.10
C VAL A 376 -32.63 11.61 12.76
N ALA A 377 -32.65 11.53 14.08
CA ALA A 377 -33.33 10.44 14.77
C ALA A 377 -34.04 10.92 16.05
N ALA A 378 -35.15 11.62 15.86
CA ALA A 378 -36.19 11.80 16.86
C ALA A 378 -37.54 11.44 16.23
#